data_AF-A0A0A9CTD3-F1
#
_entry.id   AF-A0A0A9CTD3-F1
#
_cell.length_a   1.000
_cell.length_b   1.000
_cell.length_c   1.000
_cell.angle_alpha   90.00
_cell.angle_beta   90.00
_cell.angle_gamma   90.00
#
_symmetry.space_group_name_H-M   'P 1'
#
loop_
_entity.id
_entity.type
_entity.pdbx_description
1 polymer ?
#
loop_
_entity_poly.entity_id
_entity_poly.type
_entity_poly.pdbx_seq_one_letter_code
_entity_poly.pdbx_strand_id
1 'polypeptide(L)'
;MSHSSSSSDGKINWEDHVPKDSVEWNCQMAVCKLFDECPVWPKQSIYERLQDDGVHVSQTQFKRLLFRAGYYFSTGPFAKFWIRKGYDPRKDSESQIFQGIDFCMPPELRNLRWKSGL
;
A
#
# COMPACT_ATOMS: atom_id res chain seq x y z
N MET A 1 24.85 -0.25 -27.77
CA MET A 1 25.50 -1.00 -26.67
C MET A 1 25.54 -0.10 -25.46
N SER A 2 24.65 -0.33 -24.50
CA SER A 2 24.69 0.32 -23.18
C SER A 2 24.12 -0.70 -22.20
N HIS A 3 25.00 -1.31 -21.42
CA HIS A 3 24.63 -2.21 -20.35
C HIS A 3 23.85 -1.43 -19.29
N SER A 4 22.73 -1.96 -18.83
CA SER A 4 22.14 -1.57 -17.55
C SER A 4 21.87 -2.85 -16.78
N SER A 5 22.68 -3.00 -15.74
CA SER A 5 22.91 -4.19 -14.95
C SER A 5 21.61 -4.74 -14.37
N SER A 6 21.28 -5.97 -14.76
CA SER A 6 20.43 -6.84 -13.96
C SER A 6 21.19 -7.16 -12.68
N SER A 7 21.02 -6.35 -11.64
CA SER A 7 21.42 -6.73 -10.29
C SER A 7 20.34 -7.69 -9.79
N SER A 8 20.51 -8.96 -10.14
CA SER A 8 19.77 -10.09 -9.57
C SER A 8 20.29 -10.33 -8.15
N ASP A 9 20.03 -9.39 -7.25
CA ASP A 9 20.02 -9.68 -5.81
C ASP A 9 18.92 -10.70 -5.58
N GLY A 10 19.19 -11.73 -4.77
CA GLY A 10 18.31 -12.87 -4.50
C GLY A 10 16.94 -12.48 -3.97
N LYS A 11 16.09 -11.95 -4.84
CA LYS A 11 14.72 -11.57 -4.57
C LYS A 11 13.95 -12.86 -4.40
N ILE A 12 13.68 -13.20 -3.14
CA ILE A 12 12.71 -14.23 -2.79
C ILE A 12 11.40 -13.88 -3.51
N ASN A 13 11.03 -14.70 -4.48
CA ASN A 13 9.74 -14.65 -5.12
C ASN A 13 8.76 -15.38 -4.21
N TRP A 14 7.73 -14.68 -3.75
CA TRP A 14 6.76 -15.26 -2.82
C TRP A 14 5.94 -16.37 -3.49
N GLU A 15 5.82 -16.35 -4.82
CA GLU A 15 5.08 -17.33 -5.62
C GLU A 15 5.62 -18.74 -5.47
N ASP A 16 6.93 -18.87 -5.23
CA ASP A 16 7.61 -20.16 -5.05
C ASP A 16 7.34 -20.77 -3.67
N HIS A 17 6.78 -19.99 -2.74
CA HIS A 17 6.60 -20.36 -1.34
C HIS A 17 5.13 -20.46 -0.90
N VAL A 18 4.18 -20.14 -1.79
CA VAL A 18 2.75 -20.19 -1.50
C VAL A 18 2.09 -21.15 -2.49
N PRO A 19 1.46 -22.25 -2.02
CA PRO A 19 0.78 -23.18 -2.91
C PRO A 19 -0.37 -22.52 -3.69
N LYS A 20 -0.40 -22.70 -5.02
CA LYS A 20 -1.33 -22.00 -5.93
C LYS A 20 -2.82 -22.24 -5.64
N ASP A 21 -3.16 -23.42 -5.15
CA ASP A 21 -4.56 -23.79 -4.87
C ASP A 21 -4.99 -23.44 -3.44
N SER A 22 -4.17 -22.65 -2.71
CA SER A 22 -4.46 -22.27 -1.33
C SER A 22 -5.28 -20.98 -1.21
N VAL A 23 -6.01 -20.84 -0.11
CA VAL A 23 -6.67 -19.57 0.26
C VAL A 23 -5.65 -18.43 0.35
N GLU A 24 -4.44 -18.72 0.83
CA GLU A 24 -3.37 -17.73 0.96
C GLU A 24 -2.91 -17.19 -0.41
N TRP A 25 -2.83 -18.05 -1.42
CA TRP A 25 -2.54 -17.64 -2.80
C TRP A 25 -3.61 -16.68 -3.33
N ASN A 26 -4.88 -17.04 -3.17
CA ASN A 26 -5.99 -16.19 -3.63
C ASN A 26 -5.99 -14.83 -2.95
N CYS A 27 -5.76 -14.78 -1.63
CA CYS A 27 -5.64 -13.51 -0.91
C CYS A 27 -4.40 -12.71 -1.36
N GLN A 28 -3.28 -13.37 -1.64
CA GLN A 28 -2.07 -12.70 -2.12
C GLN A 28 -2.27 -12.12 -3.51
N MET A 29 -2.92 -12.86 -4.41
CA MET A 29 -3.30 -12.38 -5.74
C MET A 29 -4.24 -11.17 -5.68
N ALA A 30 -5.21 -11.17 -4.75
CA ALA A 30 -6.10 -10.03 -4.55
C ALA A 30 -5.33 -8.77 -4.15
N VAL A 31 -4.35 -8.87 -3.23
CA VAL A 31 -3.49 -7.74 -2.86
C VAL A 31 -2.60 -7.29 -4.02
N CYS A 32 -2.01 -8.21 -4.78
CA CYS A 32 -1.18 -7.87 -5.93
C CYS A 32 -1.99 -7.14 -7.02
N LYS A 33 -3.23 -7.60 -7.28
CA LYS A 33 -4.15 -6.95 -8.23
C LYS A 33 -4.39 -5.47 -7.88
N LEU A 34 -4.63 -5.16 -6.61
CA LEU A 34 -4.77 -3.76 -6.17
C LEU A 34 -3.51 -2.93 -6.46
N PHE A 35 -2.31 -3.51 -6.30
CA PHE A 35 -1.06 -2.82 -6.63
C PHE A 35 -0.81 -2.65 -8.13
N ASP A 36 -1.37 -3.52 -8.96
CA ASP A 36 -1.33 -3.36 -10.42
C ASP A 36 -2.31 -2.28 -10.91
N GLU A 37 -3.44 -2.10 -10.21
CA GLU A 37 -4.38 -1.00 -10.45
C GLU A 37 -3.82 0.36 -10.00
N CYS A 38 -3.17 0.40 -8.84
CA CYS A 38 -2.50 1.59 -8.31
C CYS A 38 -1.24 1.22 -7.54
N PRO A 39 -0.06 1.80 -7.86
CA PRO A 39 1.20 1.38 -7.24
C PRO A 39 1.38 1.88 -5.80
N VAL A 40 0.53 2.81 -5.32
CA VAL A 40 0.62 3.45 -4.00
C VAL A 40 -0.75 3.44 -3.32
N TRP A 41 -0.82 2.99 -2.07
CA TRP A 41 -2.08 2.85 -1.34
C TRP A 41 -1.96 3.20 0.14
N PRO A 42 -2.95 3.88 0.74
CA PRO A 42 -3.11 3.88 2.20
C PRO A 42 -3.37 2.45 2.68
N LYS A 43 -2.78 2.07 3.82
CA LYS A 43 -2.99 0.72 4.40
C LYS A 43 -4.48 0.39 4.57
N GLN A 44 -5.26 1.36 5.03
CA GLN A 44 -6.68 1.18 5.31
C GLN A 44 -7.49 0.92 4.02
N SER A 45 -7.18 1.64 2.93
CA SER A 45 -7.87 1.50 1.66
C SER A 45 -7.67 0.13 1.02
N ILE A 46 -6.47 -0.48 1.15
CA ILE A 46 -6.26 -1.87 0.71
C ILE A 46 -7.17 -2.81 1.51
N TYR A 47 -7.23 -2.64 2.83
CA TYR A 47 -8.04 -3.50 3.68
C TYR A 47 -9.54 -3.42 3.35
N GLU A 48 -10.06 -2.21 3.16
CA GLU A 48 -11.46 -1.98 2.77
C GLU A 48 -11.79 -2.56 1.39
N ARG A 49 -10.91 -2.37 0.40
CA ARG A 49 -11.11 -2.94 -0.94
C ARG A 49 -11.11 -4.46 -0.94
N LEU A 50 -10.24 -5.10 -0.15
CA LEU A 50 -10.31 -6.54 0.04
C LEU A 50 -11.66 -6.98 0.63
N GLN A 51 -12.19 -6.25 1.61
CA GLN A 51 -13.51 -6.56 2.19
C GLN A 51 -14.64 -6.41 1.17
N ASP A 52 -14.63 -5.33 0.38
CA ASP A 52 -15.63 -5.11 -0.68
C ASP A 52 -15.61 -6.21 -1.74
N ASP A 53 -14.42 -6.75 -2.04
CA ASP A 53 -14.22 -7.89 -2.94
C ASP A 53 -14.50 -9.26 -2.27
N GLY A 54 -14.99 -9.26 -1.03
CA GLY A 54 -15.32 -10.48 -0.28
C GLY A 54 -14.10 -11.22 0.30
N VAL A 55 -12.90 -10.64 0.21
CA VAL A 55 -11.65 -11.21 0.74
C VAL A 55 -11.47 -10.82 2.21
N HIS A 56 -11.85 -11.73 3.10
CA HIS A 56 -11.77 -11.52 4.55
C HIS A 56 -10.47 -12.08 5.12
N VAL A 57 -9.62 -11.21 5.66
CA VAL A 57 -8.32 -11.60 6.24
C VAL A 57 -8.17 -11.06 7.66
N SER A 58 -7.57 -11.85 8.54
CA SER A 58 -7.17 -11.37 9.86
C SER A 58 -6.06 -10.30 9.74
N GLN A 59 -5.89 -9.48 10.77
CA GLN A 59 -4.83 -8.46 10.79
C GLN A 59 -3.42 -9.05 10.60
N THR A 60 -3.17 -10.24 11.14
CA THR A 60 -1.87 -10.93 11.00
C THR A 60 -1.66 -11.45 9.58
N GLN A 61 -2.69 -12.00 8.96
CA GLN A 61 -2.65 -12.39 7.54
C GLN A 61 -2.42 -11.16 6.67
N PHE A 62 -3.20 -10.09 6.88
CA PHE A 62 -3.10 -8.87 6.09
C PHE A 62 -1.69 -8.26 6.09
N LYS A 63 -1.05 -8.15 7.26
CA LYS A 63 0.35 -7.69 7.36
C LYS A 63 1.29 -8.55 6.52
N ARG A 64 1.15 -9.88 6.57
CA ARG A 64 1.98 -10.83 5.81
C ARG A 64 1.83 -10.65 4.30
N LEU A 65 0.59 -10.46 3.83
CA LEU A 65 0.30 -10.21 2.42
C LEU A 65 0.94 -8.92 1.92
N LEU A 66 0.83 -7.85 2.72
CA LEU A 66 1.44 -6.56 2.42
C LEU A 66 2.97 -6.63 2.32
N PHE A 67 3.64 -7.30 3.26
CA PHE A 67 5.10 -7.45 3.23
C PHE A 67 5.63 -8.23 2.02
N ARG A 68 4.80 -9.09 1.41
CA ARG A 68 5.16 -9.81 0.17
C ARG A 68 4.96 -8.94 -1.07
N ALA A 69 3.86 -8.19 -1.12
CA ALA A 69 3.45 -7.39 -2.27
C ALA A 69 4.13 -6.03 -2.36
N GLY A 70 4.60 -5.49 -1.23
CA GLY A 70 5.06 -4.12 -1.18
C GLY A 70 5.94 -3.79 0.00
N TYR A 71 6.24 -2.51 0.11
CA TYR A 71 7.00 -1.91 1.20
C TYR A 71 6.34 -0.60 1.63
N TYR A 72 6.83 0.02 2.70
CA TYR A 72 6.19 1.18 3.32
C TYR A 72 7.24 2.24 3.67
N PHE A 73 6.95 3.52 3.41
CA PHE A 73 7.77 4.62 3.91
C PHE A 73 7.25 5.12 5.27
N SER A 74 8.15 5.20 6.25
CA SER A 74 7.86 5.77 7.56
C SER A 74 7.84 7.30 7.56
N THR A 75 8.50 7.95 6.60
CA THR A 75 8.68 9.41 6.53
C THR A 75 8.67 9.91 5.08
N GLY A 76 8.60 11.23 4.92
CA GLY A 76 8.65 11.90 3.61
C GLY A 76 7.30 11.99 2.88
N PRO A 77 7.30 12.41 1.60
CA PRO A 77 6.07 12.70 0.85
C PRO A 77 5.17 11.49 0.61
N PHE A 78 5.74 10.29 0.68
CA PHE A 78 5.03 9.01 0.56
C PHE A 78 4.90 8.28 1.90
N ALA A 79 5.10 8.99 3.02
CA ALA A 79 4.88 8.43 4.35
C ALA A 79 3.45 7.90 4.48
N LYS A 80 3.26 6.85 5.27
CA LYS A 80 1.92 6.27 5.55
C LYS A 80 1.29 5.48 4.39
N PHE A 81 1.97 5.37 3.25
CA PHE A 81 1.53 4.56 2.13
C PHE A 81 2.33 3.26 2.00
N TRP A 82 1.62 2.22 1.56
CA TRP A 82 2.20 1.01 1.01
C TRP A 82 2.45 1.17 -0.48
N ILE A 83 3.59 0.69 -0.94
CA ILE A 83 4.09 0.86 -2.30
C ILE A 83 4.40 -0.50 -2.88
N ARG A 84 4.00 -0.71 -4.14
CA ARG A 84 4.26 -1.94 -4.87
C ARG A 84 5.75 -2.27 -4.89
N LYS A 85 6.07 -3.53 -4.62
CA LYS A 85 7.47 -4.02 -4.64
C LYS A 85 8.09 -3.79 -6.02
N GLY A 86 9.27 -3.18 -6.05
CA GLY A 86 10.01 -2.90 -7.29
C GLY A 86 9.63 -1.58 -7.98
N TYR A 87 8.58 -0.89 -7.52
CA TYR A 87 8.28 0.47 -7.94
C TYR A 87 8.97 1.47 -7.00
N ASP A 88 9.54 2.56 -7.52
CA ASP A 88 10.12 3.64 -6.71
C ASP A 88 9.47 4.98 -7.10
N PRO A 89 8.52 5.50 -6.31
CA PRO A 89 7.75 6.70 -6.67
C PRO A 89 8.58 7.98 -6.67
N ARG A 90 9.84 7.93 -6.23
CA ARG A 90 10.76 9.08 -6.28
C ARG A 90 11.41 9.25 -7.65
N LYS A 91 11.34 8.21 -8.49
CA LYS A 91 11.93 8.20 -9.85
C LYS A 91 10.89 8.43 -10.95
N ASP A 92 9.62 8.50 -10.57
CA ASP A 92 8.50 8.66 -11.50
C ASP A 92 7.74 9.95 -11.16
N SER A 93 7.78 10.93 -12.08
CA SER A 93 7.12 12.23 -11.89
C SER A 93 5.61 12.10 -11.76
N GLU A 94 5.00 11.11 -12.42
CA GLU A 94 3.55 10.88 -12.34
C GLU A 94 3.13 10.45 -10.93
N SER A 95 4.07 10.01 -10.09
CA SER A 95 3.80 9.67 -8.68
C SER A 95 3.47 10.86 -7.80
N GLN A 96 3.65 12.11 -8.27
CA GLN A 96 3.38 13.29 -7.47
C GLN A 96 1.95 13.33 -6.94
N ILE A 97 0.99 12.79 -7.70
CA ILE A 97 -0.43 12.73 -7.33
C ILE A 97 -0.70 11.87 -6.08
N PHE A 98 0.20 10.95 -5.73
CA PHE A 98 0.04 10.05 -4.58
C PHE A 98 0.66 10.60 -3.30
N GLN A 99 1.31 11.76 -3.34
CA GLN A 99 1.96 12.32 -2.15
C GLN A 99 0.90 12.72 -1.11
N GLY A 100 1.17 12.36 0.14
CA GLY A 100 0.32 12.71 1.27
C GLY A 100 0.53 14.16 1.70
N ILE A 101 -0.56 14.88 1.89
CA ILE A 101 -0.57 16.19 2.54
C ILE A 101 -1.28 16.02 3.88
N ASP A 102 -0.54 16.16 4.98
CA ASP A 102 -1.12 16.12 6.31
C ASP A 102 -1.76 17.47 6.63
N PHE A 103 -3.08 17.49 6.79
CA PHE A 103 -3.78 18.67 7.31
C PHE A 103 -3.87 18.59 8.83
N CYS A 104 -2.95 19.30 9.50
CA CYS A 104 -2.93 19.36 10.96
C CYS A 104 -3.94 20.40 11.47
N MET A 105 -5.04 19.94 12.07
CA MET A 105 -5.98 20.84 12.74
C MET A 105 -5.33 21.47 13.99
N PRO A 106 -5.24 22.82 14.05
CA PRO A 106 -4.84 23.53 15.26
C PRO A 106 -5.69 23.10 16.45
N PRO A 107 -5.11 22.90 17.65
CA PRO A 107 -5.85 22.48 18.84
C PRO A 107 -7.11 23.30 19.11
N GLU A 108 -7.07 24.59 18.82
CA GLU A 108 -8.14 25.56 19.02
C GLU A 108 -9.38 25.24 18.18
N LEU A 109 -9.18 24.62 17.01
CA LEU A 109 -10.27 24.25 16.10
C LEU A 109 -10.85 22.86 16.37
N ARG A 110 -10.23 22.04 17.23
CA ARG A 110 -10.66 20.65 17.49
C ARG A 110 -11.96 20.54 18.26
N ASN A 111 -12.28 21.54 19.09
CA ASN A 111 -13.44 21.55 19.99
C ASN A 111 -14.40 22.71 19.69
N LEU A 112 -14.42 23.22 18.45
CA LEU A 112 -15.36 24.26 18.06
C LEU A 112 -16.79 23.73 18.15
N ARG A 113 -17.46 24.05 19.26
CA ARG A 113 -18.90 23.84 19.43
C ARG A 113 -19.61 24.88 18.58
N TRP A 114 -20.17 24.44 17.46
CA TRP A 114 -21.01 25.30 16.63
C TRP A 114 -22.13 25.88 17.49
N LYS A 115 -22.19 27.21 17.62
CA LYS A 115 -23.33 27.87 18.24
C LYS A 115 -24.44 27.91 17.19
N SER A 116 -25.35 26.95 17.25
CA SER A 116 -26.63 27.02 16.53
C SER A 116 -27.40 28.22 17.11
N GLY A 117 -27.39 29.35 16.39
CA GLY A 117 -28.25 30.49 16.68
C GLY A 117 -29.58 30.31 15.96
N LEU A 118 -30.61 29.95 16.71
CA LEU A 118 -32.02 30.23 16.43
C LEU A 118 -32.61 30.81 17.72
#